data_AF-A0A1X1BND5-F1
#
_entry.id   AF-A0A1X1BND5-F1
#
_cell.length_a   1.000
_cell.length_b   1.000
_cell.length_c   1.000
_cell.angle_alpha   90.00
_cell.angle_beta   90.00
_cell.angle_gamma   90.00
#
_symmetry.space_group_name_H-M   'P 1'
#
loop_
_entity.id
_entity.type
_entity.pdbx_description
1 polymer ?
#
loop_
_entity_poly.entity_id
_entity_poly.type
_entity_poly.pdbx_seq_one_letter_code
_entity_poly.pdbx_strand_id
1 'polypeptide(L)'
;MYELLENAIPLKSTTAVDSGVKRAHGPTIPRRSIDAQEWVQSGVSFASVENVRCPHHFALPIQYFCLDCKYGEGCFCSECALTRHATCDVRTLDEAFTVVVNNVIRKWASQFSSRADGLEVTFTQQLIDKREEWTMKLQEVQGSLLKTCEDITTTLRELENSLMRWVTQSHKTFAQENEKVCEHVERTLESYASNAEMLRQQRRLPAARMLLFYHENHAKLKQMLLGTTPRDSERVIRQAVRHLGTRLDNINAICVDYEKAILQLERKIRQAGGE
;
A
#
# COMPACT_ATOMS: atom_id res chain seq x y z
N MET A 1 11.10 7.26 0.40
CA MET A 1 9.85 6.98 -0.35
C MET A 1 8.61 7.63 0.27
N TYR A 2 8.55 7.81 1.60
CA TYR A 2 7.43 8.51 2.26
C TYR A 2 7.33 10.02 1.93
N GLU A 3 8.43 10.74 1.72
CA GLU A 3 8.41 12.19 1.45
C GLU A 3 7.92 12.59 0.04
N LEU A 4 7.82 11.63 -0.90
CA LEU A 4 7.36 11.91 -2.26
C LEU A 4 5.84 11.83 -2.41
N LEU A 5 5.13 11.22 -1.45
CA LEU A 5 3.67 11.09 -1.47
C LEU A 5 2.96 12.24 -0.73
N GLU A 6 3.64 12.92 0.19
CA GLU A 6 3.07 14.05 0.94
C GLU A 6 2.88 15.32 0.08
N ASN A 7 3.60 15.43 -1.03
CA ASN A 7 3.52 16.59 -1.93
C ASN A 7 2.53 16.42 -3.09
N ALA A 8 1.98 15.22 -3.31
CA ALA A 8 1.09 14.94 -4.44
C ALA A 8 -0.40 15.15 -4.10
N ILE A 9 -0.76 15.22 -2.81
CA ILE A 9 -2.15 15.35 -2.38
C ILE A 9 -2.19 16.32 -1.18
N PRO A 10 -2.66 17.57 -1.33
CA PRO A 10 -2.79 18.48 -0.20
C PRO A 10 -4.03 18.09 0.62
N LEU A 11 -3.86 17.15 1.55
CA LEU A 11 -4.81 16.88 2.63
C LEU A 11 -4.35 17.64 3.88
N LYS A 12 -4.70 18.93 3.99
CA LYS A 12 -4.74 19.61 5.29
C LYS A 12 -6.07 20.32 5.47
N SER A 13 -6.88 19.78 6.36
CA SER A 13 -7.94 20.50 7.05
C SER A 13 -7.30 21.42 8.10
N THR A 14 -7.34 22.73 7.89
CA THR A 14 -7.09 23.70 8.96
C THR A 14 -8.25 24.67 9.05
N THR A 15 -8.85 24.69 10.23
CA THR A 15 -9.86 25.62 10.72
C THR A 15 -9.43 27.08 10.55
N ALA A 16 -10.34 27.85 9.95
CA ALA A 16 -10.54 29.30 9.90
C ALA A 16 -9.47 30.23 10.52
N VAL A 17 -8.83 31.05 9.66
CA VAL A 17 -8.77 32.51 9.86
C VAL A 17 -8.99 33.19 8.51
N ASP A 18 -9.94 34.11 8.54
CA ASP A 18 -10.42 35.01 7.49
C ASP A 18 -9.29 35.88 6.91
N SER A 19 -9.12 35.87 5.59
CA SER A 19 -8.57 36.98 4.81
C SER A 19 -8.45 36.64 3.31
N GLY A 20 -9.07 37.48 2.48
CA GLY A 20 -8.62 37.72 1.12
C GLY A 20 -9.20 36.80 0.05
N VAL A 21 -10.41 37.14 -0.41
CA VAL A 21 -10.96 36.71 -1.69
C VAL A 21 -9.93 36.99 -2.80
N LYS A 22 -9.29 35.93 -3.33
CA LYS A 22 -8.71 35.91 -4.67
C LYS A 22 -9.17 34.64 -5.37
N ARG A 23 -10.32 34.75 -6.03
CA ARG A 23 -10.75 33.79 -7.05
C ARG A 23 -9.64 33.72 -8.11
N ALA A 24 -8.96 32.58 -8.18
CA ALA A 24 -8.09 32.27 -9.29
C ALA A 24 -8.97 32.17 -10.54
N HIS A 25 -8.87 33.18 -11.41
CA HIS A 25 -9.36 33.09 -12.77
C HIS A 25 -8.60 31.97 -13.47
N GLY A 26 -9.22 30.80 -13.62
CA GLY A 26 -8.92 29.95 -14.77
C GLY A 26 -9.09 30.78 -16.04
N PRO A 27 -8.39 30.45 -17.14
CA PRO A 27 -8.53 31.21 -18.37
C PRO A 27 -9.99 31.15 -18.79
N THR A 28 -10.71 32.25 -18.56
CA THR A 28 -12.03 32.48 -19.11
C THR A 28 -11.78 32.61 -20.61
N ILE A 29 -11.83 31.49 -21.33
CA ILE A 29 -11.91 31.51 -22.78
C ILE A 29 -13.14 32.39 -23.05
N PRO A 30 -12.97 33.55 -23.70
CA PRO A 30 -14.11 34.42 -23.94
C PRO A 30 -15.10 33.60 -24.76
N ARG A 31 -16.24 33.25 -24.14
CA ARG A 31 -17.44 32.81 -24.84
C ARG A 31 -17.84 33.98 -25.73
N ARG A 32 -17.22 34.09 -26.90
CA ARG A 32 -17.93 34.60 -28.05
C ARG A 32 -18.92 33.50 -28.37
N SER A 33 -20.14 33.60 -27.84
CA SER A 33 -21.26 33.16 -28.65
C SER A 33 -21.00 33.77 -30.02
N ILE A 34 -20.92 32.94 -31.04
CA ILE A 34 -21.00 33.44 -32.40
C ILE A 34 -22.43 33.98 -32.44
N ASP A 35 -22.59 35.26 -32.09
CA ASP A 35 -23.86 35.93 -32.11
C ASP A 35 -24.35 35.78 -33.55
N ALA A 36 -25.42 34.99 -33.70
CA ALA A 36 -26.06 34.68 -34.97
C ALA A 36 -26.53 35.93 -35.74
N GLN A 37 -26.33 37.11 -35.14
CA GLN A 37 -26.84 38.40 -35.53
C GLN A 37 -25.80 39.29 -36.24
N GLU A 38 -24.50 38.97 -36.20
CA GLU A 38 -23.49 39.73 -36.96
C GLU A 38 -23.39 39.32 -38.44
N TRP A 39 -23.85 38.12 -38.80
CA TRP A 39 -23.68 37.57 -40.15
C TRP A 39 -24.79 37.99 -41.13
N VAL A 40 -25.86 38.61 -40.63
CA VAL A 40 -27.06 39.00 -41.39
C VAL A 40 -27.39 40.47 -41.13
N GLN A 41 -26.40 41.35 -41.10
CA GLN A 41 -26.70 42.77 -41.29
C GLN A 41 -27.15 42.97 -42.74
N SER A 42 -28.46 42.89 -42.95
CA SER A 42 -29.15 43.29 -44.18
C SER A 42 -28.82 44.76 -44.45
N GLY A 43 -27.77 44.99 -45.22
CA GLY A 43 -27.21 46.33 -45.46
C GLY A 43 -25.77 46.32 -45.97
N VAL A 44 -25.01 45.25 -45.73
CA VAL A 44 -23.72 45.05 -46.41
C VAL A 44 -24.00 44.41 -47.77
N SER A 45 -24.37 45.25 -48.74
CA SER A 45 -24.35 44.86 -50.16
C SER A 45 -22.94 44.36 -50.50
N PHE A 46 -22.82 43.28 -51.28
CA PHE A 46 -21.56 42.71 -51.78
C PHE A 46 -20.74 43.67 -52.70
N ALA A 47 -20.93 44.99 -52.57
CA ALA A 47 -20.25 46.05 -53.27
C ALA A 47 -18.70 46.01 -53.16
N SER A 48 -18.11 45.15 -52.33
CA SER A 48 -16.66 44.94 -52.27
C SER A 48 -16.13 43.80 -53.16
N VAL A 49 -17.00 42.98 -53.80
CA VAL A 49 -16.60 41.91 -54.74
C VAL A 49 -16.72 42.37 -56.21
N GLU A 50 -16.82 43.67 -56.46
CA GLU A 50 -16.90 44.21 -57.83
C GLU A 50 -15.62 43.96 -58.66
N ASN A 51 -14.52 43.52 -58.03
CA ASN A 51 -13.23 43.29 -58.68
C ASN A 51 -12.83 41.82 -58.88
N VAL A 52 -13.63 40.84 -58.41
CA VAL A 52 -13.31 39.43 -58.69
C VAL A 52 -13.88 39.06 -60.04
N ARG A 53 -12.98 38.77 -61.00
CA ARG A 53 -13.34 38.40 -62.38
C ARG A 53 -13.59 36.92 -62.50
N CYS A 54 -14.47 36.54 -63.43
CA CYS A 54 -14.71 35.15 -63.73
C CYS A 54 -13.45 34.50 -64.30
N PRO A 55 -13.06 33.29 -63.84
CA PRO A 55 -11.89 32.57 -64.37
C PRO A 55 -11.97 32.24 -65.87
N HIS A 56 -13.20 32.23 -66.42
CA HIS A 56 -13.47 31.89 -67.83
C HIS A 56 -13.75 33.12 -68.69
N HIS A 57 -14.30 34.18 -68.08
CA HIS A 57 -14.63 35.44 -68.77
C HIS A 57 -14.02 36.59 -67.96
N PHE A 58 -12.73 36.86 -68.18
CA PHE A 58 -11.94 37.83 -67.41
C PHE A 58 -12.45 39.28 -67.48
N ALA A 59 -13.27 39.61 -68.48
CA ALA A 59 -13.91 40.91 -68.61
C ALA A 59 -15.15 41.08 -67.72
N LEU A 60 -15.72 39.98 -67.20
CA LEU A 60 -16.98 39.98 -66.46
C LEU A 60 -16.77 39.71 -64.97
N PRO A 61 -17.50 40.42 -64.09
CA PRO A 61 -17.47 40.16 -62.65
C PRO A 61 -18.23 38.88 -62.31
N ILE A 62 -17.84 38.28 -61.18
CA ILE A 62 -18.60 37.19 -60.56
C ILE A 62 -19.86 37.76 -59.90
N GLN A 63 -21.02 37.21 -60.24
CA GLN A 63 -22.32 37.70 -59.76
C GLN A 63 -23.29 36.58 -59.33
N TYR A 64 -22.97 35.34 -59.68
CA TYR A 64 -23.83 34.19 -59.46
C TYR A 64 -23.08 33.06 -58.77
N PHE A 65 -23.84 32.22 -58.07
CA PHE A 65 -23.36 31.00 -57.44
C PHE A 65 -24.23 29.81 -57.82
N CYS A 66 -23.61 28.68 -58.15
CA CYS A 66 -24.30 27.42 -58.40
C CYS A 66 -24.25 26.52 -57.16
N LEU A 67 -25.42 26.16 -56.63
CA LEU A 67 -25.54 25.28 -55.46
C LEU A 67 -25.16 23.82 -55.79
N ASP A 68 -25.30 23.39 -57.05
CA ASP A 68 -24.97 22.04 -57.50
C ASP A 68 -23.46 21.87 -57.75
N CYS A 69 -22.78 22.93 -58.22
CA CYS A 69 -21.35 22.93 -58.53
C CYS A 69 -20.47 23.52 -57.41
N LYS A 70 -21.01 23.57 -56.18
CA LYS A 70 -20.38 24.22 -55.02
C LYS A 70 -18.98 23.72 -54.62
N TYR A 71 -18.55 22.55 -55.09
CA TYR A 71 -17.23 21.96 -54.79
C TYR A 71 -16.17 22.20 -55.88
N GLY A 72 -16.45 23.08 -56.86
CA GLY A 72 -15.54 23.44 -57.94
C GLY A 72 -15.67 24.91 -58.32
N GLU A 73 -16.20 25.18 -59.51
CA GLU A 73 -16.42 26.55 -60.04
C GLU A 73 -17.75 27.13 -59.53
N GLY A 74 -17.89 27.18 -58.20
CA GLY A 74 -19.16 27.55 -57.56
C GLY A 74 -19.61 28.98 -57.86
N CYS A 75 -18.68 29.92 -58.02
CA CYS A 75 -18.97 31.34 -58.30
C CYS A 75 -18.57 31.72 -59.74
N PHE A 76 -19.46 32.38 -60.49
CA PHE A 76 -19.21 32.71 -61.90
C PHE A 76 -19.99 33.95 -62.39
N CYS A 77 -19.68 34.40 -63.62
CA CYS A 77 -20.34 35.53 -64.30
C CYS A 77 -21.66 35.13 -64.98
N SER A 78 -22.40 36.13 -65.45
CA SER A 78 -23.65 35.95 -66.21
C SER A 78 -23.53 35.03 -67.43
N GLU A 79 -22.43 35.10 -68.20
CA GLU A 79 -22.25 34.23 -69.38
C GLU A 79 -22.05 32.76 -69.01
N CYS A 80 -21.32 32.47 -67.93
CA CYS A 80 -21.18 31.11 -67.41
C CYS A 80 -22.51 30.55 -66.90
N ALA A 81 -23.37 31.40 -66.33
CA ALA A 81 -24.71 31.01 -65.87
C ALA A 81 -25.56 30.48 -67.04
N LEU A 82 -25.49 31.14 -68.19
CA LEU A 82 -26.28 30.81 -69.37
C LEU A 82 -25.71 29.66 -70.22
N THR A 83 -24.41 29.39 -70.12
CA THR A 83 -23.74 28.41 -70.99
C THR A 83 -23.39 27.12 -70.27
N ARG A 84 -22.60 27.22 -69.19
CA ARG A 84 -22.03 26.06 -68.48
C ARG A 84 -22.90 25.58 -67.32
N HIS A 85 -23.74 26.46 -66.79
CA HIS A 85 -24.64 26.18 -65.67
C HIS A 85 -26.12 26.34 -66.01
N ALA A 86 -26.48 26.25 -67.30
CA ALA A 86 -27.84 26.47 -67.80
C ALA A 86 -28.89 25.53 -67.16
N THR A 87 -28.47 24.35 -66.72
CA THR A 87 -29.33 23.33 -66.11
C THR A 87 -29.10 23.16 -64.60
N CYS A 88 -28.33 24.05 -63.97
CA CYS A 88 -28.01 23.98 -62.54
C CYS A 88 -28.85 24.96 -61.71
N ASP A 89 -28.97 24.74 -60.40
CA ASP A 89 -29.59 25.70 -59.47
C ASP A 89 -28.63 26.87 -59.21
N VAL A 90 -28.77 27.90 -60.06
CA VAL A 90 -28.00 29.14 -60.04
C VAL A 90 -28.77 30.23 -59.30
N ARG A 91 -28.10 30.88 -58.36
CA ARG A 91 -28.63 31.99 -57.56
C ARG A 91 -27.72 33.20 -57.67
N THR A 92 -28.25 34.39 -57.37
CA THR A 92 -27.40 35.56 -57.13
C THR A 92 -26.54 35.33 -55.90
N LEU A 93 -25.40 36.02 -55.79
CA LEU A 93 -24.51 35.87 -54.64
C LEU A 93 -25.23 36.14 -53.30
N ASP A 94 -26.10 37.14 -53.24
CA ASP A 94 -26.85 37.51 -52.03
C ASP A 94 -27.82 36.38 -51.60
N GLU A 95 -28.54 35.81 -52.56
CA GLU A 95 -29.46 34.70 -52.32
C GLU A 95 -28.68 33.43 -51.92
N ALA A 96 -27.62 33.12 -52.64
CA ALA A 96 -26.76 31.97 -52.35
C ALA A 96 -26.08 32.07 -50.99
N PHE A 97 -25.58 33.25 -50.63
CA PHE A 97 -25.00 33.52 -49.32
C PHE A 97 -26.02 33.26 -48.21
N THR A 98 -27.23 33.81 -48.36
CA THR A 98 -28.33 33.59 -47.42
C THR A 98 -28.66 32.10 -47.29
N VAL A 99 -28.74 31.37 -48.40
CA VAL A 99 -29.02 29.93 -48.42
C VAL A 99 -27.89 29.12 -47.75
N VAL A 100 -26.63 29.38 -48.08
CA VAL A 100 -25.48 28.64 -47.53
C VAL A 100 -25.31 28.92 -46.04
N VAL A 101 -25.43 30.18 -45.61
CA VAL A 101 -25.35 30.57 -44.19
C VAL A 101 -26.47 29.89 -43.40
N ASN A 102 -27.71 29.98 -43.89
CA ASN A 102 -28.88 29.49 -43.14
C ASN A 102 -28.97 27.96 -43.14
N ASN A 103 -28.66 27.30 -44.26
CA ASN A 103 -28.90 25.86 -44.42
C ASN A 103 -27.68 24.99 -44.16
N VAL A 104 -26.47 25.52 -44.34
CA VAL A 104 -25.24 24.75 -44.13
C VAL A 104 -24.55 25.24 -42.87
N ILE A 105 -24.09 26.49 -42.85
CA ILE A 105 -23.26 27.01 -41.74
C ILE A 105 -24.00 26.94 -40.41
N ARG A 106 -25.26 27.40 -40.34
CA ARG A 106 -26.04 27.36 -39.10
C ARG A 106 -26.33 25.94 -38.62
N LYS A 107 -26.58 24.98 -39.53
CA LYS A 107 -26.77 23.57 -39.15
C LYS A 107 -25.50 22.95 -38.61
N TRP A 108 -24.36 23.24 -39.20
CA TRP A 108 -23.07 22.77 -38.68
C TRP A 108 -22.74 23.42 -37.34
N ALA A 109 -22.96 24.73 -37.21
CA ALA A 109 -22.77 25.44 -35.94
C ALA A 109 -23.61 24.83 -34.81
N SER A 110 -24.90 24.55 -35.05
CA SER A 110 -25.75 23.93 -34.03
C SER A 110 -25.34 22.49 -33.69
N GLN A 111 -24.90 21.71 -34.67
CA GLN A 111 -24.36 20.36 -34.43
C GLN A 111 -23.04 20.39 -33.64
N PHE A 112 -22.15 21.34 -33.90
CA PHE A 112 -20.92 21.49 -33.14
C PHE A 112 -21.18 22.00 -31.72
N SER A 113 -22.05 23.00 -31.55
CA SER A 113 -22.41 23.51 -30.22
C SER A 113 -23.05 22.41 -29.35
N SER A 114 -24.01 21.65 -29.88
CA SER A 114 -24.64 20.55 -29.12
C SER A 114 -23.65 19.45 -28.72
N ARG A 115 -22.67 19.13 -29.58
CA ARG A 115 -21.61 18.17 -29.24
C ARG A 115 -20.62 18.74 -28.22
N ALA A 116 -20.27 20.02 -28.33
CA ALA A 116 -19.41 20.70 -27.38
C ALA A 116 -20.04 20.80 -26.00
N ASP A 117 -21.32 21.19 -25.92
CA ASP A 117 -22.09 21.24 -24.67
C ASP A 117 -22.24 19.83 -24.06
N GLY A 118 -22.50 18.83 -24.89
CA GLY A 118 -22.55 17.42 -24.47
C GLY A 118 -21.22 16.97 -23.86
N LEU A 119 -20.09 17.26 -24.50
CA LEU A 119 -18.76 16.94 -23.98
C LEU A 119 -18.46 17.70 -22.69
N GLU A 120 -18.66 19.02 -22.66
CA GLU A 120 -18.32 19.86 -21.53
C GLU A 120 -19.06 19.43 -20.26
N VAL A 121 -20.36 19.13 -20.37
CA VAL A 121 -21.16 18.79 -19.19
C VAL A 121 -21.05 17.30 -18.85
N THR A 122 -21.29 16.40 -19.82
CA THR A 122 -21.42 14.98 -19.50
C THR A 122 -20.08 14.29 -19.28
N PHE A 123 -19.06 14.62 -20.09
CA PHE A 123 -17.77 13.97 -19.96
C PHE A 123 -17.01 14.49 -18.74
N THR A 124 -17.07 15.79 -18.47
CA THR A 124 -16.48 16.38 -17.26
C THR A 124 -17.13 15.81 -16.00
N GLN A 125 -18.46 15.69 -15.97
CA GLN A 125 -19.15 15.09 -14.83
C GLN A 125 -18.75 13.61 -14.65
N GLN A 126 -18.69 12.83 -15.74
CA GLN A 126 -18.24 11.43 -15.67
C GLN A 126 -16.82 11.30 -15.13
N LEU A 127 -15.90 12.19 -15.49
CA LEU A 127 -14.54 12.20 -14.96
C LEU A 127 -14.51 12.56 -13.47
N ILE A 128 -15.35 13.50 -13.03
CA ILE A 128 -15.50 13.86 -11.62
C ILE A 128 -16.04 12.66 -10.82
N ASP A 129 -17.08 12.00 -11.32
CA ASP A 129 -17.68 10.83 -10.67
C ASP A 129 -16.67 9.69 -10.57
N LYS A 130 -15.89 9.45 -11.63
CA LYS A 130 -14.84 8.42 -11.64
C LYS A 130 -13.71 8.73 -10.67
N ARG A 131 -13.29 10.00 -10.59
CA ARG A 131 -12.30 10.45 -9.60
C ARG A 131 -12.80 10.19 -8.19
N GLU A 132 -14.05 10.51 -7.89
CA GLU A 132 -14.64 10.32 -6.56
C GLU A 132 -14.79 8.84 -6.22
N GLU A 133 -15.23 8.01 -7.17
CA GLU A 133 -15.27 6.56 -7.04
C GLU A 133 -13.89 5.98 -6.68
N TRP A 134 -12.84 6.37 -7.41
CA TRP A 134 -11.48 5.91 -7.16
C TRP A 134 -10.93 6.43 -5.84
N THR A 135 -11.27 7.66 -5.47
CA THR A 135 -10.86 8.24 -4.18
C THR A 135 -11.47 7.44 -3.02
N MET A 136 -12.76 7.10 -3.09
CA MET A 136 -13.41 6.28 -2.06
C MET A 136 -12.81 4.87 -1.99
N LYS A 137 -12.60 4.22 -3.15
CA LYS A 137 -11.94 2.90 -3.20
C LYS A 137 -10.54 2.93 -2.60
N LEU A 138 -9.76 3.97 -2.88
CA LEU A 138 -8.42 4.14 -2.32
C LEU A 138 -8.45 4.33 -0.80
N GLN A 139 -9.41 5.10 -0.28
CA GLN A 139 -9.62 5.26 1.15
C GLN A 139 -10.03 3.94 1.84
N GLU A 140 -10.89 3.14 1.19
CA GLU A 140 -11.30 1.83 1.70
C GLU A 140 -10.11 0.85 1.76
N VAL A 141 -9.29 0.80 0.70
CA VAL A 141 -8.06 -0.01 0.66
C VAL A 141 -7.07 0.48 1.72
N GLN A 142 -6.89 1.79 1.87
CA GLN A 142 -6.01 2.35 2.91
C GLN A 142 -6.50 1.99 4.32
N GLY A 143 -7.80 2.09 4.58
CA GLY A 143 -8.38 1.70 5.87
C GLY A 143 -8.21 0.21 6.17
N SER A 144 -8.43 -0.64 5.16
CA SER A 144 -8.24 -2.09 5.26
C SER A 144 -6.76 -2.44 5.52
N LEU A 145 -5.84 -1.75 4.86
CA LEU A 145 -4.41 -1.92 5.07
C LEU A 145 -3.98 -1.50 6.48
N LEU A 146 -4.47 -0.37 6.98
CA LEU A 146 -4.16 0.08 8.34
C LEU A 146 -4.68 -0.91 9.38
N LYS A 147 -5.90 -1.42 9.20
CA LYS A 147 -6.50 -2.42 10.09
C LYS A 147 -5.71 -3.73 10.10
N THR A 148 -5.34 -4.24 8.93
CA THR A 148 -4.52 -5.46 8.83
C THR A 148 -3.14 -5.28 9.45
N CYS A 149 -2.50 -4.11 9.28
CA CYS A 149 -1.24 -3.78 9.96
C CYS A 149 -1.40 -3.75 11.48
N GLU A 150 -2.51 -3.19 11.99
CA GLU A 150 -2.82 -3.18 13.42
C GLU A 150 -3.02 -4.60 13.96
N ASP A 151 -3.82 -5.43 13.27
CA ASP A 151 -4.05 -6.84 13.63
C ASP A 151 -2.75 -7.68 13.62
N ILE A 152 -1.85 -7.44 12.66
CA ILE A 152 -0.52 -8.08 12.64
C ILE A 152 0.31 -7.60 13.83
N THR A 153 0.27 -6.31 14.15
CA THR A 153 1.06 -5.75 15.27
C THR A 153 0.57 -6.27 16.61
N THR A 154 -0.74 -6.39 16.81
CA THR A 154 -1.32 -6.92 18.06
C THR A 154 -0.98 -8.40 18.22
N THR A 155 -1.16 -9.21 17.19
CA THR A 155 -0.81 -10.65 17.23
C THR A 155 0.68 -10.89 17.48
N LEU A 156 1.57 -10.09 16.87
CA LEU A 156 3.00 -10.17 17.14
C LEU A 156 3.34 -9.83 18.61
N ARG A 157 2.74 -8.77 19.16
CA ARG A 157 2.92 -8.41 20.58
C ARG A 157 2.40 -9.49 21.52
N GLU A 158 1.28 -10.12 21.20
CA GLU A 158 0.73 -11.23 22.00
C GLU A 158 1.67 -12.45 21.99
N LEU A 159 2.20 -12.80 20.82
CA LEU A 159 3.18 -13.88 20.67
C LEU A 159 4.48 -13.58 21.43
N GLU A 160 5.00 -12.36 21.31
CA GLU A 160 6.19 -11.89 22.05
C GLU A 160 5.97 -12.00 23.57
N ASN A 161 4.86 -11.45 24.07
CA ASN A 161 4.51 -11.50 25.49
C ASN A 161 4.30 -12.93 26.00
N SER A 162 3.73 -13.81 25.18
CA SER A 162 3.58 -15.23 25.51
C SER A 162 4.91 -15.95 25.59
N LEU A 163 5.78 -15.75 24.59
CA LEU A 163 7.12 -16.33 24.55
C LEU A 163 7.96 -15.85 25.73
N MET A 164 7.96 -14.54 26.01
CA MET A 164 8.74 -13.97 27.10
C MET A 164 8.29 -14.50 28.47
N ARG A 165 6.97 -14.64 28.69
CA ARG A 165 6.43 -15.28 29.91
C ARG A 165 6.87 -16.73 30.02
N TRP A 166 6.78 -17.49 28.93
CA TRP A 166 7.18 -18.90 28.92
C TRP A 166 8.68 -19.09 29.17
N VAL A 167 9.54 -18.28 28.53
CA VAL A 167 10.99 -18.31 28.74
C VAL A 167 11.32 -17.96 30.19
N THR A 168 10.73 -16.89 30.72
CA THR A 168 10.95 -16.45 32.12
C THR A 168 10.56 -17.54 33.11
N GLN A 169 9.39 -18.17 32.91
CA GLN A 169 8.93 -19.24 33.79
C GLN A 169 9.80 -20.49 33.66
N SER A 170 10.17 -20.87 32.43
CA SER A 170 11.05 -22.02 32.17
C SER A 170 12.42 -21.82 32.80
N HIS A 171 13.04 -20.66 32.62
CA HIS A 171 14.30 -20.29 33.25
C HIS A 171 14.21 -20.33 34.78
N LYS A 172 13.15 -19.75 35.37
CA LYS A 172 12.93 -19.79 36.82
C LYS A 172 12.85 -21.22 37.34
N THR A 173 12.08 -22.09 36.68
CA THR A 173 11.94 -23.49 37.11
C THR A 173 13.23 -24.27 36.95
N PHE A 174 13.98 -24.03 35.86
CA PHE A 174 15.27 -24.65 35.63
C PHE A 174 16.30 -24.22 36.68
N ALA A 175 16.37 -22.92 36.99
CA ALA A 175 17.26 -22.38 38.02
C ALA A 175 16.97 -22.98 39.40
N GLN A 176 15.70 -23.10 39.78
CA GLN A 176 15.28 -23.73 41.03
C GLN A 176 15.64 -25.23 41.10
N GLU A 177 15.51 -25.96 40.00
CA GLU A 177 15.94 -27.37 39.97
C GLU A 177 17.46 -27.50 40.04
N ASN A 178 18.19 -26.65 39.33
CA ASN A 178 19.64 -26.61 39.38
C ASN A 178 20.16 -26.29 40.79
N GLU A 179 19.56 -25.31 41.47
CA GLU A 179 19.90 -24.95 42.86
C GLU A 179 19.69 -26.13 43.81
N LYS A 180 18.56 -26.85 43.70
CA LYS A 180 18.33 -28.07 44.50
C LYS A 180 19.38 -29.15 44.27
N VAL A 181 19.86 -29.30 43.03
CA VAL A 181 20.94 -30.24 42.71
C VAL A 181 22.24 -29.77 43.33
N CYS A 182 22.60 -28.49 43.22
CA CYS A 182 23.77 -27.91 43.88
C CYS A 182 23.75 -28.12 45.39
N GLU A 183 22.64 -27.79 46.07
CA GLU A 183 22.49 -28.02 47.50
C GLU A 183 22.64 -29.50 47.88
N HIS A 184 22.11 -30.41 47.06
CA HIS A 184 22.25 -31.84 47.31
C HIS A 184 23.69 -32.32 47.17
N VAL A 185 24.42 -31.80 46.17
CA VAL A 185 25.85 -32.06 45.96
C VAL A 185 26.65 -31.53 47.16
N GLU A 186 26.42 -30.29 47.58
CA GLU A 186 27.09 -29.67 48.72
C GLU A 186 26.87 -30.45 50.02
N ARG A 187 25.61 -30.77 50.35
CA ARG A 187 25.28 -31.61 51.52
C ARG A 187 25.96 -32.99 51.47
N THR A 188 26.06 -33.57 50.28
CA THR A 188 26.74 -34.86 50.08
C THR A 188 28.25 -34.74 50.33
N LEU A 189 28.88 -33.68 49.80
CA LEU A 189 30.30 -33.40 49.99
C LEU A 189 30.64 -33.09 51.45
N GLU A 190 29.81 -32.31 52.14
CA GLU A 190 29.95 -32.04 53.58
C GLU A 190 29.87 -33.32 54.40
N SER A 191 28.93 -34.21 54.07
CA SER A 191 28.83 -35.53 54.70
C SER A 191 30.10 -36.35 54.50
N TYR A 192 30.68 -36.36 53.29
CA TYR A 192 31.95 -37.04 53.04
C TYR A 192 33.12 -36.41 53.78
N ALA A 193 33.20 -35.08 53.81
CA ALA A 193 34.25 -34.37 54.53
C ALA A 193 34.19 -34.68 56.04
N SER A 194 32.99 -34.64 56.64
CA SER A 194 32.76 -34.99 58.04
C SER A 194 33.14 -36.45 58.34
N ASN A 195 32.72 -37.38 57.47
CA ASN A 195 33.05 -38.80 57.63
C ASN A 195 34.56 -39.06 57.50
N ALA A 196 35.23 -38.42 56.55
CA ALA A 196 36.68 -38.53 56.37
C ALA A 196 37.43 -37.96 57.58
N GLU A 197 36.98 -36.83 58.12
CA GLU A 197 37.60 -36.21 59.29
C GLU A 197 37.44 -37.07 60.55
N MET A 198 36.24 -37.62 60.77
CA MET A 198 36.00 -38.62 61.83
C MET A 198 37.00 -39.77 61.74
N LEU A 199 37.17 -40.38 60.56
CA LEU A 199 38.10 -41.50 60.37
C LEU A 199 39.56 -41.09 60.62
N ARG A 200 39.97 -39.89 60.21
CA ARG A 200 41.33 -39.36 60.47
C ARG A 200 41.60 -39.18 61.95
N GLN A 201 40.63 -38.66 62.70
CA GLN A 201 40.76 -38.44 64.14
C GLN A 201 40.87 -39.77 64.89
N GLN A 202 40.06 -40.76 64.54
CA GLN A 202 40.07 -42.07 65.21
C GLN A 202 41.36 -42.87 64.92
N ARG A 203 42.00 -42.66 63.76
CA ARG A 203 43.30 -43.28 63.43
C ARG A 203 44.44 -42.86 64.36
N ARG A 204 44.29 -41.75 65.09
CA ARG A 204 45.30 -41.25 66.05
C ARG A 204 45.22 -41.93 67.42
N LEU A 205 44.22 -42.77 67.67
CA LEU A 205 44.03 -43.46 68.94
C LEU A 205 44.90 -44.72 69.08
N PRO A 206 45.18 -45.18 70.32
CA PRO A 206 45.83 -46.47 70.56
C PRO A 206 45.06 -47.64 69.94
N ALA A 207 45.77 -48.67 69.48
CA ALA A 207 45.22 -49.78 68.68
C ALA A 207 43.98 -50.45 69.32
N ALA A 208 43.97 -50.64 70.64
CA ALA A 208 42.82 -51.22 71.35
C ALA A 208 41.56 -50.35 71.28
N ARG A 209 41.69 -49.02 71.34
CA ARG A 209 40.56 -48.08 71.21
C ARG A 209 40.08 -47.94 69.78
N MET A 210 40.99 -48.03 68.81
CA MET A 210 40.61 -48.11 67.39
C MET A 210 39.74 -49.34 67.13
N LEU A 211 40.13 -50.52 67.63
CA LEU A 211 39.36 -51.76 67.43
C LEU A 211 37.96 -51.68 68.06
N LEU A 212 37.83 -51.09 69.25
CA LEU A 212 36.54 -50.79 69.88
C LEU A 212 35.68 -49.87 69.01
N PHE A 213 36.24 -48.76 68.51
CA PHE A 213 35.53 -47.84 67.62
C PHE A 213 35.03 -48.53 66.34
N TYR A 214 35.87 -49.35 65.69
CA TYR A 214 35.50 -50.08 64.48
C TYR A 214 34.42 -51.13 64.75
N HIS A 215 34.43 -51.77 65.92
CA HIS A 215 33.42 -52.74 66.32
C HIS A 215 32.06 -52.06 66.59
N GLU A 216 32.07 -50.97 67.36
CA GLU A 216 30.87 -50.20 67.72
C GLU A 216 30.22 -49.52 66.51
N ASN A 217 31.03 -49.04 65.56
CA ASN A 217 30.55 -48.31 64.38
C ASN A 217 30.50 -49.17 63.11
N HIS A 218 30.63 -50.50 63.22
CA HIS A 218 30.79 -51.38 62.07
C HIS A 218 29.63 -51.25 61.07
N ALA A 219 28.39 -51.03 61.53
CA ALA A 219 27.22 -50.89 60.67
C ALA A 219 27.28 -49.62 59.81
N LYS A 220 27.64 -48.49 60.43
CA LYS A 220 27.80 -47.19 59.74
C LYS A 220 28.96 -47.24 58.75
N LEU A 221 30.09 -47.84 59.14
CA LEU A 221 31.26 -48.01 58.29
C LEU A 221 30.99 -48.98 57.13
N LYS A 222 30.27 -50.07 57.39
CA LYS A 222 29.79 -51.01 56.36
C LYS A 222 28.85 -50.30 55.37
N GLN A 223 27.96 -49.43 55.85
CA GLN A 223 27.07 -48.63 55.01
C GLN A 223 27.84 -47.63 54.14
N MET A 224 28.89 -47.00 54.69
CA MET A 224 29.80 -46.12 53.94
C MET A 224 30.63 -46.88 52.87
N LEU A 225 31.07 -48.10 53.16
CA LEU A 225 31.96 -48.88 52.28
C LEU A 225 31.20 -49.72 51.23
N LEU A 226 30.08 -50.34 51.60
CA LEU A 226 29.31 -51.26 50.75
C LEU A 226 28.10 -50.61 50.07
N GLY A 227 27.73 -49.40 50.51
CA GLY A 227 26.83 -48.52 49.76
C GLY A 227 25.35 -48.69 50.09
N THR A 228 24.83 -47.67 50.76
CA THR A 228 23.52 -47.07 50.44
C THR A 228 23.63 -45.54 50.28
N THR A 229 24.85 -44.98 50.19
CA THR A 229 25.10 -43.53 50.27
C THR A 229 26.19 -42.95 49.35
N PRO A 230 27.23 -43.67 48.87
CA PRO A 230 28.19 -43.08 47.93
C PRO A 230 27.88 -43.31 46.45
N ARG A 231 27.52 -44.54 46.08
CA ARG A 231 27.18 -44.88 44.69
C ARG A 231 25.79 -44.38 44.29
N ASP A 232 24.89 -44.26 45.26
CA ASP A 232 23.52 -43.80 45.02
C ASP A 232 23.47 -42.28 44.83
N SER A 233 24.18 -41.49 45.65
CA SER A 233 24.28 -40.04 45.47
C SER A 233 24.96 -39.69 44.14
N GLU A 234 26.06 -40.37 43.78
CA GLU A 234 26.71 -40.18 42.49
C GLU A 234 25.78 -40.51 41.32
N ARG A 235 25.01 -41.61 41.43
CA ARG A 235 24.01 -41.99 40.42
C ARG A 235 22.87 -40.97 40.34
N VAL A 236 22.38 -40.48 41.48
CA VAL A 236 21.33 -39.46 41.58
C VAL A 236 21.82 -38.14 40.98
N ILE A 237 23.04 -37.70 41.29
CA ILE A 237 23.65 -36.50 40.72
C ILE A 237 23.80 -36.64 39.20
N ARG A 238 24.35 -37.76 38.71
CA ARG A 238 24.45 -38.00 37.25
C ARG A 238 23.09 -38.02 36.57
N GLN A 239 22.08 -38.61 37.20
CA GLN A 239 20.73 -38.67 36.65
C GLN A 239 20.05 -37.29 36.65
N ALA A 240 20.24 -36.50 37.69
CA ALA A 240 19.72 -35.14 37.79
C ALA A 240 20.38 -34.21 36.76
N VAL A 241 21.71 -34.29 36.56
CA VAL A 241 22.43 -33.53 35.53
C VAL A 241 21.96 -33.91 34.13
N ARG A 242 21.74 -35.20 33.84
CA ARG A 242 21.17 -35.65 32.56
C ARG A 242 19.75 -35.11 32.35
N HIS A 243 18.91 -35.16 33.38
CA HIS A 243 17.56 -34.62 33.33
C HIS A 243 17.56 -33.11 33.03
N LEU A 244 18.43 -32.34 33.69
CA LEU A 244 18.61 -30.91 33.41
C LEU A 244 19.09 -30.68 31.97
N GLY A 245 20.01 -31.52 31.47
CA GLY A 245 20.43 -31.51 30.06
C GLY A 245 19.26 -31.69 29.10
N THR A 246 18.45 -32.74 29.28
CA THR A 246 17.25 -32.96 28.44
C THR A 246 16.25 -31.81 28.54
N ARG A 247 16.07 -31.21 29.72
CA ARG A 247 15.20 -30.03 29.88
C ARG A 247 15.73 -28.83 29.11
N LEU A 248 17.04 -28.58 29.12
CA LEU A 248 17.65 -27.50 28.36
C LEU A 248 17.50 -27.72 26.85
N ASP A 249 17.69 -28.95 26.38
CA ASP A 249 17.49 -29.32 24.98
C ASP A 249 16.03 -29.10 24.55
N ASN A 250 15.06 -29.47 25.40
CA ASN A 250 13.65 -29.21 25.14
C ASN A 250 13.34 -27.71 25.08
N ILE A 251 13.95 -26.89 25.95
CA ILE A 251 13.78 -25.44 25.91
C ILE A 251 14.33 -24.88 24.60
N ASN A 252 15.52 -25.32 24.19
CA ASN A 252 16.13 -24.91 22.92
C ASN A 252 15.28 -25.33 21.71
N ALA A 253 14.74 -26.55 21.71
CA ALA A 253 13.87 -27.03 20.64
C ALA A 253 12.62 -26.15 20.47
N ILE A 254 11.99 -25.75 21.59
CA ILE A 254 10.83 -24.86 21.55
C ILE A 254 11.21 -23.48 21.01
N CYS A 255 12.36 -22.91 21.43
CA CYS A 255 12.86 -21.64 20.87
C CYS A 255 13.06 -21.71 19.34
N VAL A 256 13.63 -22.81 18.85
CA VAL A 256 13.82 -23.05 17.41
C VAL A 256 12.47 -23.16 16.68
N ASP A 257 11.45 -23.76 17.30
CA ASP A 257 10.12 -23.84 16.69
C ASP A 257 9.41 -22.49 16.64
N TYR A 258 9.61 -21.63 17.65
CA TYR A 258 9.17 -20.23 17.61
C TYR A 258 9.87 -19.43 16.50
N GLU A 259 11.18 -19.62 16.32
CA GLU A 259 11.94 -19.00 15.23
C GLU A 259 11.37 -19.41 13.86
N LYS A 260 11.07 -20.70 13.66
CA LYS A 260 10.42 -21.18 12.43
C LYS A 260 9.04 -20.56 12.23
N ALA A 261 8.23 -20.43 13.28
CA ALA A 261 6.91 -19.82 13.20
C ALA A 261 7.00 -18.34 12.79
N ILE A 262 7.96 -17.60 13.34
CA ILE A 262 8.22 -16.20 12.95
C ILE A 262 8.63 -16.10 11.48
N LEU A 263 9.55 -16.96 11.02
CA LEU A 263 9.97 -17.00 9.60
C LEU A 263 8.84 -17.40 8.64
N GLN A 264 7.87 -18.19 9.09
CA GLN A 264 6.68 -18.52 8.31
C GLN A 264 5.72 -17.33 8.22
N LEU A 265 5.51 -16.61 9.33
CA LEU A 265 4.72 -15.38 9.36
C LEU A 265 5.32 -14.31 8.44
N GLU A 266 6.63 -14.11 8.50
CA GLU A 266 7.33 -13.17 7.63
C GLU A 266 7.15 -13.50 6.14
N ARG A 267 7.26 -14.79 5.78
CA ARG A 267 7.01 -15.25 4.40
C ARG A 267 5.58 -15.00 3.95
N LYS A 268 4.60 -15.26 4.80
CA LYS A 268 3.18 -14.98 4.51
C LYS A 268 2.93 -13.49 4.30
N ILE A 269 3.53 -12.63 5.12
CA ILE A 269 3.42 -11.16 4.98
C ILE A 269 4.02 -10.71 3.65
N ARG A 270 5.20 -11.21 3.27
CA ARG A 270 5.84 -10.86 1.98
C ARG A 270 5.04 -11.35 0.78
N GLN A 271 4.42 -12.52 0.86
CA GLN A 271 3.55 -13.05 -0.21
C GLN A 271 2.27 -12.22 -0.36
N ALA A 272 1.65 -11.80 0.75
CA ALA A 272 0.46 -10.96 0.74
C ALA A 272 0.70 -9.54 0.18
N GLY A 273 1.95 -9.04 0.21
CA GLY A 273 2.32 -7.74 -0.38
C GLY A 273 2.79 -7.80 -1.84
N GLY A 274 2.81 -8.99 -2.46
CA GLY A 274 3.30 -9.20 -3.83
C GLY A 274 2.23 -9.51 -4.88
N GLU A 275 0.96 -9.61 -4.49
CA GLU A 275 -0.21 -9.72 -5.37
C GLU A 275 -0.91 -8.35 -5.51
#